data_AF-A0A7X8G810-F1
#
_entry.id   AF-A0A7X8G810-F1
#
_cell.length_a   1.000
_cell.length_b   1.000
_cell.length_c   1.000
_cell.angle_alpha   90.00
_cell.angle_beta   90.00
_cell.angle_gamma   90.00
#
_symmetry.space_group_name_H-M   'P 1'
#
loop_
_entity.id
_entity.type
_entity.pdbx_description
1 polymer ?
#
loop_
_entity_poly.entity_id
_entity_poly.type
_entity_poly.pdbx_seq_one_letter_code
_entity_poly.pdbx_strand_id
1 'polypeptide(L)'
;MDNKHGNGTLDNNGAGLSLIYTLHAVSHLSKDEFELLKLLRNDSSILDNFNDEGHEKFSKIKKILKSFNLSSIQDVIEIIENYKLFELYNF
;
A
#
# COMPACT_ATOMS: atom_id res chain seq x y z
N MET A 1 2.67 -29.98 -25.25
CA MET A 1 1.97 -30.20 -23.96
C MET A 1 2.28 -29.00 -23.10
N ASP A 2 1.41 -28.02 -23.24
CA ASP A 2 1.54 -26.65 -22.76
C ASP A 2 1.27 -26.62 -21.27
N ASN A 3 2.24 -26.14 -20.49
CA ASN A 3 2.13 -25.98 -19.05
C ASN A 3 1.06 -24.93 -18.72
N LYS A 4 -0.15 -25.42 -18.48
CA LYS A 4 -1.29 -24.68 -17.96
C LYS A 4 -0.99 -24.26 -16.53
N HIS A 5 -0.37 -23.09 -16.37
CA HIS A 5 -0.32 -22.40 -15.08
C HIS A 5 -1.76 -22.12 -14.66
N GLY A 6 -2.22 -22.89 -13.67
CA GLY A 6 -3.50 -22.68 -13.02
C GLY A 6 -3.53 -21.27 -12.46
N ASN A 7 -4.31 -20.42 -13.13
CA ASN A 7 -4.73 -19.13 -12.62
C ASN A 7 -5.50 -19.39 -11.31
N GLY A 8 -4.80 -19.28 -10.19
CA GLY A 8 -5.39 -19.37 -8.86
C GLY A 8 -6.44 -18.27 -8.72
N THR A 9 -7.70 -18.68 -8.80
CA THR A 9 -8.85 -17.88 -8.38
C THR A 9 -8.63 -17.48 -6.94
N LEU A 10 -8.36 -16.18 -6.73
CA LEU A 10 -8.29 -15.53 -5.43
C LEU A 10 -9.69 -15.64 -4.81
N ASP A 11 -9.87 -16.66 -3.97
CA ASP A 11 -11.08 -16.83 -3.18
C ASP A 11 -11.19 -15.65 -2.20
N ASN A 12 -12.30 -14.95 -2.36
CA ASN A 12 -12.51 -13.57 -1.99
C ASN A 12 -13.47 -13.55 -0.79
N ASN A 13 -12.95 -13.70 0.43
CA ASN A 13 -13.74 -13.60 1.68
C ASN A 13 -12.92 -13.14 2.90
N GLY A 14 -11.99 -12.20 2.71
CA GLY A 14 -11.12 -11.66 3.78
C GLY A 14 -9.61 -11.74 3.49
N ALA A 15 -9.25 -12.09 2.26
CA ALA A 15 -7.86 -12.19 1.81
C ALA A 15 -7.33 -10.80 1.43
N GLY A 16 -6.58 -10.17 2.33
CA GLY A 16 -5.72 -9.04 1.98
C GLY A 16 -4.75 -9.41 0.85
N LEU A 17 -4.11 -8.41 0.23
CA LEU A 17 -3.10 -8.63 -0.82
C LEU A 17 -2.07 -9.68 -0.37
N SER A 18 -1.67 -10.58 -1.28
CA SER A 18 -0.66 -11.59 -0.96
C SER A 18 0.68 -10.92 -0.60
N LEU A 19 1.45 -11.52 0.32
CA LEU A 19 2.74 -10.97 0.74
C LEU A 19 3.65 -10.63 -0.46
N ILE A 20 3.70 -11.50 -1.47
CA ILE A 20 4.52 -11.29 -2.68
C ILE A 20 4.05 -10.05 -3.44
N TYR A 21 2.73 -9.87 -3.59
CA TYR A 21 2.18 -8.69 -4.24
C TYR A 21 2.44 -7.42 -3.42
N THR A 22 2.27 -7.49 -2.10
CA THR A 22 2.56 -6.38 -1.19
C THR A 22 4.03 -5.99 -1.24
N LEU A 23 4.96 -6.95 -1.19
CA LEU A 23 6.40 -6.69 -1.32
C LEU A 23 6.75 -6.07 -2.66
N HIS A 24 6.16 -6.58 -3.76
CA HIS A 24 6.34 -6.00 -5.09
C HIS A 24 5.85 -4.54 -5.13
N ALA A 25 4.66 -4.25 -4.59
CA ALA A 25 4.13 -2.89 -4.52
C ALA A 25 4.98 -1.97 -3.63
N VAL A 26 5.42 -2.43 -2.46
CA VAL A 26 6.32 -1.68 -1.55
C VAL A 26 7.67 -1.41 -2.21
N SER A 27 8.21 -2.36 -2.98
CA SER A 27 9.50 -2.19 -3.66
C SER A 27 9.50 -1.06 -4.70
N HIS A 28 8.33 -0.69 -5.21
CA HIS A 28 8.14 0.44 -6.13
C HIS A 28 7.84 1.76 -5.42
N LEU A 29 7.74 1.77 -4.09
CA LEU A 29 7.59 2.99 -3.31
C LEU A 29 8.95 3.68 -3.14
N SER A 30 8.95 4.98 -3.37
CA SER A 30 10.08 5.85 -3.04
C SER A 30 10.17 6.02 -1.52
N LYS A 31 11.34 6.44 -1.02
CA LYS A 31 11.53 6.75 0.41
C LYS A 31 10.46 7.71 0.94
N ASP A 32 10.19 8.80 0.24
CA ASP A 32 9.14 9.77 0.60
C ASP A 32 7.73 9.18 0.64
N GLU A 33 7.42 8.23 -0.26
CA GLU A 33 6.11 7.58 -0.32
C GLU A 33 5.93 6.60 0.85
N PHE A 34 7.00 5.91 1.24
CA PHE A 34 6.98 5.00 2.38
C PHE A 34 6.94 5.77 3.72
N GLU A 35 7.69 6.86 3.85
CA GLU A 35 7.64 7.73 5.03
C GLU A 35 6.26 8.39 5.16
N LEU A 36 5.61 8.75 4.05
CA LEU A 36 4.23 9.22 4.07
C LEU A 36 3.28 8.17 4.67
N LEU A 37 3.43 6.89 4.33
CA LEU A 37 2.64 5.82 4.92
C LEU A 37 2.88 5.67 6.43
N LYS A 38 4.13 5.83 6.90
CA LYS A 38 4.44 5.84 8.34
C LYS A 38 3.81 7.03 9.06
N LEU A 39 3.82 8.21 8.45
CA LEU A 39 3.17 9.40 9.00
C LEU A 39 1.65 9.18 9.13
N LEU A 40 1.02 8.67 8.06
CA LEU A 40 -0.42 8.38 8.03
C LEU A 40 -0.82 7.27 9.02
N ARG A 41 0.05 6.29 9.26
CA ARG A 41 -0.14 5.26 10.30
C ARG A 41 -0.24 5.88 11.70
N ASN A 42 0.63 6.85 12.00
CA ASN A 42 0.69 7.46 13.33
C ASN A 42 -0.39 8.51 13.53
N ASP A 43 -0.78 9.22 12.48
CA ASP A 43 -1.76 10.29 12.57
C ASP A 43 -2.66 10.31 11.32
N SER A 44 -3.86 9.76 11.49
CA SER A 44 -4.89 9.73 10.46
C SER A 44 -5.56 11.09 10.26
N SER A 45 -5.38 12.06 11.15
CA SER A 45 -5.89 13.42 10.98
C SER A 45 -5.07 14.21 9.96
N ILE A 46 -3.84 13.77 9.65
CA ILE A 46 -3.09 14.29 8.50
C ILE A 46 -3.90 14.12 7.21
N LEU A 47 -4.66 13.02 7.05
CA LEU A 47 -5.51 12.75 5.88
C LEU A 47 -6.54 13.87 5.62
N ASP A 48 -7.06 14.47 6.69
CA ASP A 48 -8.03 15.57 6.63
C ASP A 48 -7.37 16.90 6.20
N ASN A 49 -6.11 17.10 6.58
CA ASN A 49 -5.33 18.31 6.27
C ASN A 49 -4.74 18.33 4.85
N PHE A 50 -4.83 17.25 4.05
CA PHE A 50 -4.35 17.27 2.66
C PHE A 50 -5.22 18.08 1.71
N ASN A 51 -6.43 18.47 2.12
CA ASN A 51 -7.34 19.23 1.25
C ASN A 51 -6.85 20.66 0.96
N ASP A 52 -6.01 21.27 1.81
CA ASP A 52 -5.67 22.70 1.71
C ASP A 52 -4.26 22.97 1.16
N GLU A 53 -3.26 22.12 1.47
CA GLU A 53 -1.85 22.30 1.03
C GLU A 53 -1.31 21.14 0.17
N GLY A 54 -2.14 20.13 -0.14
CA GLY A 54 -1.69 18.76 -0.37
C GLY A 54 -1.51 18.28 -1.81
N HIS A 55 -1.40 19.12 -2.83
CA HIS A 55 -1.36 18.67 -4.24
C HIS A 55 -0.28 17.60 -4.51
N GLU A 56 0.94 17.77 -3.97
CA GLU A 56 2.02 16.80 -4.17
C GLU A 56 1.77 15.50 -3.38
N LYS A 57 1.38 15.62 -2.11
CA LYS A 57 1.19 14.45 -1.25
C LYS A 57 -0.05 13.65 -1.65
N PHE A 58 -1.11 14.30 -2.14
CA PHE A 58 -2.28 13.65 -2.70
C PHE A 58 -1.96 12.88 -3.98
N SER A 59 -1.06 13.41 -4.82
CA SER A 59 -0.53 12.69 -5.99
C SER A 59 0.23 11.42 -5.57
N LYS A 60 1.07 11.51 -4.53
CA LYS A 60 1.76 10.35 -3.94
C LYS A 60 0.77 9.32 -3.41
N ILE A 61 -0.26 9.72 -2.67
CA ILE A 61 -1.32 8.80 -2.18
C ILE A 61 -2.02 8.10 -3.34
N LYS A 62 -2.43 8.84 -4.38
CA LYS A 62 -3.05 8.26 -5.57
C LYS A 62 -2.15 7.24 -6.26
N LYS A 63 -0.85 7.52 -6.37
CA LYS A 63 0.13 6.59 -6.93
C LYS A 63 0.26 5.33 -6.08
N ILE A 64 0.33 5.46 -4.76
CA ILE A 64 0.37 4.33 -3.82
C ILE A 64 -0.88 3.46 -4.00
N LEU A 65 -2.07 4.06 -3.95
CA LEU A 65 -3.35 3.35 -4.14
C LEU A 65 -3.37 2.56 -5.45
N LYS A 66 -2.89 3.16 -6.54
CA LYS A 66 -2.80 2.50 -7.84
C LYS A 66 -1.79 1.35 -7.84
N SER A 67 -0.64 1.49 -7.17
CA SER A 67 0.37 0.42 -7.05
C SER A 67 -0.14 -0.79 -6.27
N PHE A 68 -0.98 -0.56 -5.26
CA PHE A 68 -1.58 -1.63 -4.47
C PHE A 68 -2.92 -2.12 -5.05
N ASN A 69 -3.45 -1.44 -6.08
CA ASN A 69 -4.78 -1.67 -6.63
C ASN A 69 -5.89 -1.62 -5.55
N LEU A 70 -5.78 -0.64 -4.65
CA LEU A 70 -6.70 -0.41 -3.54
C LEU A 70 -7.35 0.97 -3.64
N SER A 71 -8.51 1.09 -3.01
CA SER A 71 -9.30 2.34 -3.00
C SER A 71 -9.09 3.14 -1.71
N SER A 72 -8.64 2.51 -0.62
CA SER A 72 -8.38 3.17 0.65
C SER A 72 -6.91 3.08 1.04
N ILE A 73 -6.37 4.22 1.48
CA ILE A 73 -4.98 4.27 1.96
C ILE A 73 -4.86 3.59 3.33
N GLN A 74 -5.96 3.51 4.08
CA GLN A 74 -6.03 2.74 5.32
C GLN A 74 -5.84 1.25 5.04
N ASP A 75 -6.45 0.70 3.98
CA ASP A 75 -6.25 -0.70 3.59
C ASP A 75 -4.77 -0.98 3.26
N VAL A 76 -4.10 -0.04 2.58
CA VAL A 76 -2.67 -0.13 2.28
C VAL A 76 -1.85 -0.19 3.58
N ILE A 77 -2.14 0.72 4.52
CA ILE A 77 -1.44 0.78 5.82
C ILE A 77 -1.67 -0.52 6.59
N GLU A 78 -2.91 -1.00 6.66
CA GLU A 78 -3.26 -2.22 7.36
C GLU A 78 -2.55 -3.44 6.76
N ILE A 79 -2.48 -3.55 5.43
CA ILE A 79 -1.76 -4.65 4.76
C ILE A 79 -0.27 -4.60 5.07
N ILE A 80 0.35 -3.41 5.02
CA ILE A 80 1.79 -3.23 5.32
C ILE A 80 2.06 -3.55 6.79
N GLU A 81 1.17 -3.16 7.70
CA GLU A 81 1.22 -3.48 9.14
C GLU A 81 1.06 -4.98 9.40
N ASN A 82 0.10 -5.64 8.76
CA ASN A 82 -0.16 -7.07 8.89
C ASN A 82 1.07 -7.91 8.51
N TYR A 83 1.86 -7.45 7.54
CA TYR A 83 3.11 -8.08 7.15
C TYR A 83 4.35 -7.52 7.86
N LYS A 84 4.17 -6.64 8.85
CA LYS A 84 5.25 -5.98 9.63
C LYS A 84 6.29 -5.26 8.77
N LEU A 85 5.89 -4.79 7.59
CA LEU A 85 6.81 -4.19 6.63
C LEU A 85 7.32 -2.82 7.09
N PHE A 86 6.57 -2.10 7.92
CA PHE A 86 7.05 -0.86 8.53
C PHE A 86 8.27 -1.06 9.43
N GLU A 87 8.37 -2.21 10.09
CA GLU A 87 9.53 -2.55 10.95
C GLU A 87 10.72 -3.06 10.13
N LEU A 88 10.44 -3.76 9.02
CA LEU A 88 11.46 -4.36 8.17
C LEU A 88 12.10 -3.36 7.20
N TYR A 89 11.34 -2.36 6.75
CA TYR A 89 11.84 -1.31 5.85
C TYR A 89 12.29 -0.08 6.64
N ASN A 90 13.57 -0.10 7.05
CA ASN A 90 14.24 1.04 7.64
C ASN A 90 15.11 1.73 6.58
N PHE A 91 14.66 2.88 6.08
CA PHE A 91 15.25 3.62 4.95
C PHE A 91 16.26 4.69 5.39
#